data_AF-A0A421JJT2-F1
#
_entry.id   AF-A0A421JJT2-F1
#
_cell.length_a   1.000
_cell.length_b   1.000
_cell.length_c   1.000
_cell.angle_alpha   90.00
_cell.angle_beta   90.00
_cell.angle_gamma   90.00
#
_symmetry.space_group_name_H-M   'P 1'
#
loop_
_entity.id
_entity.type
_entity.pdbx_description
1 polymer ?
#
loop_
_entity_poly.entity_id
_entity_poly.type
_entity_poly.pdbx_seq_one_letter_code
_entity_poly.pdbx_strand_id
1 'polypeptide(L)'
;MTTLIELLYEFDQFLTKQLLKNSFTADLLATPTSRFITELLVIILIGLISYETIYWSGIYLNLWEYHAKDIFTEIPIHCAHVHIRLNVIDPTNQDKLNQYYELKQNSKYNVLCWNKLTQLSSDIFLLDKFVKYYFEFSPEDFEMNQEPELGSTIEHLRHKTLDLFKQSEIYTHLHNKRNLTIEDVLIFNNKNHMVPQTENDNYLSKCHIETGNVIDCVILV
;
A
#
# COMPACT_ATOMS: atom_id res chain seq x y z
N MET A 1 43.02 31.53 -5.03
CA MET A 1 41.60 31.67 -5.42
C MET A 1 41.56 31.23 -6.86
N THR A 2 41.28 29.94 -7.10
CA THR A 2 41.21 29.39 -8.46
C THR A 2 40.06 30.06 -9.18
N THR A 3 40.34 30.59 -10.36
CA THR A 3 39.31 31.26 -11.15
C THR A 3 38.37 30.20 -11.75
N LEU A 4 37.11 30.57 -11.99
CA LEU A 4 36.12 29.69 -12.64
C LEU A 4 36.66 29.14 -13.98
N ILE A 5 37.48 29.92 -14.67
CA ILE A 5 38.14 29.57 -15.93
C ILE A 5 39.17 28.44 -15.75
N GLU A 6 39.97 28.48 -14.69
CA GLU A 6 40.94 27.43 -14.38
C GLU A 6 40.24 26.11 -14.05
N LEU A 7 39.13 26.16 -13.30
CA LEU A 7 38.36 24.97 -12.94
C LEU A 7 37.69 24.35 -14.17
N LEU A 8 37.17 25.16 -15.09
CA LEU A 8 36.63 24.68 -16.37
C LEU A 8 37.72 24.03 -17.24
N TYR A 9 38.92 24.59 -17.23
CA TYR A 9 40.05 24.04 -17.99
C TYR A 9 40.54 22.70 -17.41
N GLU A 10 40.63 22.57 -16.09
CA GLU A 10 40.96 21.31 -15.43
C GLU A 10 39.88 20.24 -15.69
N PHE A 11 38.61 20.64 -15.65
CA PHE A 11 37.48 19.75 -15.95
C PHE A 11 37.51 19.27 -17.40
N ASP A 12 37.76 20.16 -18.36
CA ASP A 12 37.92 19.83 -19.77
C ASP A 12 39.05 18.81 -19.98
N GLN A 13 40.22 19.04 -19.39
CA GLN A 13 41.34 18.09 -19.47
C GLN A 13 41.01 16.73 -18.88
N PHE A 14 40.32 16.71 -17.73
CA PHE A 14 39.88 15.48 -17.09
C PHE A 14 38.88 14.72 -17.98
N LEU A 15 37.87 15.40 -18.49
CA LEU A 15 36.80 14.83 -19.31
C LEU A 15 37.35 14.29 -20.63
N THR A 16 38.20 15.07 -21.30
CA THR A 16 38.91 14.65 -22.51
C THR A 16 39.73 13.38 -22.26
N LYS A 17 40.48 13.31 -21.16
CA LYS A 17 41.27 12.13 -20.79
C LYS A 17 40.41 10.89 -20.53
N GLN A 18 39.20 11.04 -19.99
CA GLN A 18 38.30 9.93 -19.72
C GLN A 18 37.59 9.44 -20.99
N LEU A 19 37.11 10.36 -21.82
CA LEU A 19 36.40 10.03 -23.06
C LEU A 19 37.35 9.44 -24.13
N LEU A 20 38.64 9.77 -24.13
CA LEU A 20 39.62 9.14 -25.03
C LEU A 20 39.95 7.68 -24.69
N LYS A 21 39.51 7.15 -23.54
CA LYS A 21 39.83 5.76 -23.13
C LYS A 21 39.10 4.70 -23.95
N ASN A 22 37.94 5.02 -24.51
CA ASN A 22 37.17 4.11 -25.36
C ASN A 22 37.10 4.66 -26.78
N SER A 23 37.23 3.76 -27.76
CA SER A 23 37.18 4.13 -29.20
C SER A 23 35.88 4.84 -29.56
N PHE A 24 34.75 4.40 -29.03
CA PHE A 24 33.42 4.97 -29.30
C PHE A 24 33.29 6.42 -28.83
N THR A 25 33.88 6.77 -27.68
CA THR A 25 33.82 8.13 -27.11
C THR A 25 34.96 9.02 -27.63
N ALA A 26 36.03 8.44 -28.17
CA ALA A 26 37.09 9.20 -28.82
C ALA A 26 36.61 9.88 -30.12
N ASP A 27 35.69 9.23 -30.86
CA ASP A 27 35.10 9.81 -32.08
C ASP A 27 34.29 11.08 -31.79
N LEU A 28 33.70 11.19 -30.59
CA LEU A 28 32.98 12.38 -30.12
C LEU A 28 33.90 13.60 -29.92
N LEU A 29 35.21 13.37 -29.82
CA LEU A 29 36.24 14.41 -29.62
C LEU A 29 37.05 14.70 -30.90
N ALA A 30 36.71 14.06 -32.02
CA ALA A 30 37.49 14.14 -33.26
C ALA A 30 37.54 15.54 -33.87
N THR A 31 36.50 16.36 -33.66
CA THR A 31 36.44 17.75 -34.15
C THR A 31 36.21 18.73 -33.00
N PRO A 32 36.71 19.99 -33.12
CA PRO A 32 36.50 21.02 -32.10
C PRO A 32 35.02 21.27 -31.79
N THR A 33 34.16 21.20 -32.81
CA THR A 33 32.70 21.39 -32.65
C THR A 33 32.05 20.24 -31.89
N SER A 34 32.39 18.99 -32.24
CA SER A 34 31.86 17.81 -31.55
C SER A 34 32.32 17.75 -30.10
N ARG A 35 33.58 18.13 -29.84
CA ARG A 35 34.13 18.27 -28.50
C ARG A 35 33.33 19.25 -27.65
N PHE A 36 33.10 20.46 -28.16
CA PHE A 36 32.31 21.48 -27.45
C PHE A 36 30.88 21.02 -27.15
N ILE A 37 30.20 20.39 -28.11
CA ILE A 37 28.84 19.86 -27.91
C ILE A 37 28.84 18.78 -26.83
N THR A 38 29.82 17.88 -26.86
CA THR A 38 29.94 16.78 -25.90
C THR A 38 30.20 17.29 -24.48
N GLU A 39 31.11 18.25 -24.33
CA GLU A 39 31.38 18.92 -23.05
C GLU A 39 30.13 19.60 -22.47
N LEU A 40 29.40 20.36 -23.31
CA LEU A 40 28.17 21.03 -22.90
C LEU A 40 27.11 20.02 -22.43
N LEU A 41 26.91 18.93 -23.16
CA LEU A 41 25.95 17.89 -22.79
C LEU A 41 26.31 17.20 -21.48
N VAL A 42 27.59 16.93 -21.24
CA VAL A 42 28.04 16.32 -19.97
C VAL A 42 27.80 17.27 -18.81
N ILE A 43 28.07 18.58 -18.97
CA ILE A 43 27.79 19.58 -17.94
C ILE A 43 26.29 19.65 -17.63
N ILE A 44 25.44 19.69 -18.66
CA ILE A 44 23.97 19.68 -18.49
C ILE A 44 23.51 18.42 -17.77
N LEU A 45 24.03 17.24 -18.17
CA LEU A 45 23.68 15.96 -17.57
C LEU A 45 24.06 15.91 -16.08
N ILE A 46 25.26 16.35 -15.72
CA ILE A 46 25.71 16.43 -14.32
C ILE A 46 24.80 17.39 -13.54
N GLY A 47 24.43 18.53 -14.13
CA GLY A 47 23.51 19.49 -13.54
C GLY A 47 22.13 18.87 -13.27
N LEU A 48 21.56 18.16 -14.24
CA LEU A 48 20.27 17.48 -14.11
C LEU A 48 20.31 16.38 -13.04
N ILE A 49 21.33 15.52 -13.06
CA ILE A 49 21.48 14.45 -12.06
C ILE A 49 21.63 15.03 -10.66
N SER A 50 22.42 16.10 -10.51
CA SER A 50 22.62 16.77 -9.23
C SER A 50 21.32 17.40 -8.72
N TYR A 51 20.58 18.07 -9.60
CA TYR A 51 19.28 18.65 -9.29
C TYR A 51 18.29 17.57 -8.81
N GLU A 52 18.11 16.50 -9.59
CA GLU A 52 17.20 15.39 -9.23
C GLU A 52 17.61 14.72 -7.93
N THR A 53 18.91 14.47 -7.73
CA THR A 53 19.41 13.82 -6.52
C THR A 53 19.13 14.68 -5.29
N ILE A 54 19.41 15.98 -5.35
CA ILE A 54 19.12 16.91 -4.26
C ILE A 54 17.61 16.93 -4.01
N TYR A 55 16.82 17.10 -5.07
CA TYR A 55 15.37 17.20 -5.01
C TYR A 55 14.73 15.99 -4.32
N TRP A 56 15.01 14.78 -4.79
CA TRP A 56 14.47 13.55 -4.21
C TRP A 56 15.01 13.27 -2.81
N SER A 57 16.28 13.60 -2.54
CA SER A 57 16.83 13.48 -1.20
C SER A 57 16.11 14.40 -0.22
N GLY A 58 15.79 15.64 -0.62
CA GLY A 58 15.04 16.56 0.22
C GLY A 58 13.61 16.11 0.49
N ILE A 59 12.93 15.50 -0.48
CA ILE A 59 11.63 14.84 -0.25
C ILE A 59 11.78 13.71 0.77
N TYR A 60 12.74 12.80 0.55
CA TYR A 60 12.94 11.64 1.43
C TYR A 60 13.28 12.04 2.87
N LEU A 61 14.02 13.14 3.05
CA LEU A 61 14.38 13.71 4.35
C LEU A 61 13.33 14.68 4.91
N ASN A 62 12.18 14.84 4.24
CA ASN A 62 11.11 15.79 4.62
C ASN A 62 11.58 17.25 4.75
N LEU A 63 12.55 17.68 3.94
CA LEU A 63 13.04 19.08 3.90
C LEU A 63 12.16 19.98 3.02
N TRP A 64 11.50 19.42 2.00
CA TRP A 64 10.50 20.09 1.17
C TRP A 64 9.51 19.09 0.58
N GLU A 65 8.39 19.61 0.09
CA GLU A 65 7.32 18.81 -0.49
C GLU A 65 7.42 18.70 -2.01
N TYR A 66 6.76 17.69 -2.57
CA TYR A 66 6.70 17.47 -4.00
C TYR A 66 5.96 18.62 -4.69
N HIS A 67 6.60 19.28 -5.67
CA HIS A 67 6.06 20.53 -6.24
C HIS A 67 4.72 20.41 -6.97
N ALA A 68 4.32 19.20 -7.37
CA ALA A 68 3.02 18.98 -8.01
C ALA A 68 1.95 18.42 -7.04
N LYS A 69 2.22 18.40 -5.73
CA LYS A 69 1.26 17.97 -4.70
C LYS A 69 -0.03 18.82 -4.69
N ASP A 70 0.06 20.09 -5.06
CA ASP A 70 -1.11 20.99 -5.13
C ASP A 70 -1.87 20.93 -6.47
N ILE A 71 -1.22 20.43 -7.54
CA ILE A 71 -1.81 20.31 -8.89
C ILE A 71 -2.43 18.92 -9.08
N PHE A 72 -1.78 17.91 -8.52
CA PHE A 72 -2.35 16.59 -8.30
C PHE A 72 -2.66 16.49 -6.81
N THR A 73 -3.78 17.07 -6.40
CA THR A 73 -4.48 16.48 -5.26
C THR A 73 -4.73 15.03 -5.67
N GLU A 74 -3.92 14.11 -5.16
CA GLU A 74 -4.26 12.70 -5.18
C GLU A 74 -5.60 12.63 -4.47
N ILE A 75 -6.68 12.69 -5.25
CA ILE A 75 -8.02 12.40 -4.74
C ILE A 75 -7.82 11.06 -4.05
N PRO A 76 -8.07 10.96 -2.73
CA PRO A 76 -7.89 9.72 -2.02
C PRO A 76 -8.57 8.64 -2.84
N ILE A 77 -7.77 7.66 -3.28
CA ILE A 77 -8.25 6.62 -4.18
C ILE A 77 -9.33 5.89 -3.39
N HIS A 78 -10.60 6.19 -3.70
CA HIS A 78 -11.71 5.49 -3.07
C HIS A 78 -11.51 4.00 -3.31
N CYS A 79 -11.80 3.20 -2.29
CA CYS A 79 -11.66 1.76 -2.41
C CYS A 79 -12.74 1.23 -3.36
N ALA A 80 -12.36 0.94 -4.60
CA ALA A 80 -13.27 0.48 -5.64
C ALA A 80 -13.57 -1.01 -5.51
N HIS A 81 -12.61 -1.79 -5.03
CA HIS A 81 -12.81 -3.21 -4.78
C HIS A 81 -11.85 -3.75 -3.73
N VAL A 82 -12.26 -4.80 -3.04
CA VAL A 82 -11.46 -5.47 -2.00
C VAL A 82 -11.70 -6.98 -2.01
N HIS A 83 -10.66 -7.77 -1.74
CA HIS A 83 -10.79 -9.20 -1.52
C HIS A 83 -11.02 -9.49 -0.04
N ILE A 84 -12.09 -10.23 0.26
CA ILE A 84 -12.45 -10.62 1.62
C ILE A 84 -12.10 -12.09 1.84
N ARG A 85 -11.40 -12.40 2.93
CA ARG A 85 -11.26 -13.76 3.46
C ARG A 85 -12.21 -13.92 4.63
N LEU A 86 -13.33 -14.57 4.37
CA LEU A 86 -14.36 -14.79 5.37
C LEU A 86 -14.02 -16.02 6.22
N ASN A 87 -14.02 -15.82 7.53
CA ASN A 87 -13.93 -16.87 8.53
C ASN A 87 -15.04 -16.72 9.58
N VAL A 88 -15.24 -17.78 10.35
CA VAL A 88 -16.27 -17.84 11.39
C VAL A 88 -15.63 -18.39 12.67
N ILE A 89 -15.96 -17.79 13.81
CA ILE A 89 -15.51 -18.27 15.13
C ILE A 89 -16.65 -18.27 16.14
N ASP A 90 -16.48 -19.06 17.20
CA ASP A 90 -17.30 -18.95 18.40
C ASP A 90 -16.85 -17.72 19.24
N PRO A 91 -17.78 -16.88 19.76
CA PRO A 91 -17.47 -15.73 20.60
C PRO A 91 -16.55 -16.04 21.79
N THR A 92 -16.60 -17.27 22.33
CA THR A 92 -15.74 -17.71 23.44
C THR A 92 -14.25 -17.75 23.09
N ASN A 93 -13.90 -17.80 21.79
CA ASN A 93 -12.53 -17.85 21.31
C ASN A 93 -11.96 -16.46 20.92
N GLN A 94 -12.65 -15.36 21.25
CA GLN A 94 -12.21 -14.01 20.88
C GLN A 94 -10.81 -13.66 21.43
N ASP A 95 -10.46 -14.10 22.63
CA ASP A 95 -9.12 -13.88 23.19
C ASP A 95 -8.02 -14.59 22.37
N LYS A 96 -8.31 -15.80 21.88
CA LYS A 96 -7.39 -16.53 21.00
C LYS A 96 -7.30 -15.89 19.62
N LEU A 97 -8.40 -15.31 19.11
CA LEU A 97 -8.40 -14.53 17.88
C LEU A 97 -7.45 -13.34 17.97
N ASN A 98 -7.49 -12.61 19.08
CA ASN A 98 -6.59 -11.48 19.33
C ASN A 98 -5.13 -11.95 19.33
N GLN A 99 -4.82 -13.05 20.02
CA GLN A 99 -3.48 -13.66 20.01
C GLN A 99 -3.04 -14.08 18.61
N TYR A 100 -3.95 -14.61 17.80
CA TYR A 100 -3.66 -15.01 16.41
C TYR A 100 -3.25 -13.81 15.56
N TYR A 101 -4.00 -12.70 15.60
CA TYR A 101 -3.68 -11.51 14.81
C TYR A 101 -2.46 -10.74 15.35
N GLU A 102 -2.26 -10.70 16.67
CA GLU A 102 -1.05 -10.15 17.27
C GLU A 102 0.19 -10.92 16.81
N LEU A 103 0.11 -12.26 16.82
CA LEU A 103 1.19 -13.11 16.30
C LEU A 103 1.38 -12.85 14.81
N LYS A 104 0.31 -12.81 14.01
CA LYS A 104 0.37 -12.56 12.56
C LYS A 104 1.04 -11.22 12.23
N GLN A 105 0.80 -10.19 13.05
CA GLN A 105 1.44 -8.88 12.92
C GLN A 105 2.94 -8.94 13.26
N ASN A 106 3.29 -9.52 14.40
CA ASN A 106 4.66 -9.50 14.93
C ASN A 106 5.60 -10.50 14.25
N SER A 107 5.07 -11.53 13.58
CA SER A 107 5.85 -12.67 13.08
C SER A 107 5.86 -12.81 11.55
N LYS A 108 5.66 -11.71 10.80
CA LYS A 108 5.61 -11.70 9.33
C LYS A 108 6.78 -12.46 8.65
N TYR A 109 7.96 -12.49 9.28
CA TYR A 109 9.17 -13.17 8.78
C TYR A 109 9.70 -14.30 9.69
N ASN A 110 8.98 -14.66 10.75
CA ASN A 110 9.46 -15.68 11.70
C ASN A 110 8.86 -17.05 11.40
N VAL A 111 9.64 -17.91 10.76
CA VAL A 111 9.25 -19.27 10.34
C VAL A 111 8.85 -20.16 11.52
N LEU A 112 9.43 -19.97 12.71
CA LEU A 112 9.09 -20.75 13.91
C LEU A 112 7.67 -20.46 14.41
N CYS A 113 7.16 -19.26 14.17
CA CYS A 113 5.82 -18.86 14.54
C CYS A 113 4.76 -19.44 13.60
N TRP A 114 5.13 -19.97 12.43
CA TRP A 114 4.18 -20.51 11.46
C TRP A 114 3.45 -21.73 11.99
N ASN A 115 4.15 -22.66 12.64
CA ASN A 115 3.50 -23.84 13.25
C ASN A 115 2.49 -23.44 14.32
N LYS A 116 2.84 -22.46 15.17
CA LYS A 116 1.95 -21.93 16.21
C LYS A 116 0.75 -21.21 15.59
N LEU A 117 0.96 -20.46 14.52
CA LEU A 117 -0.10 -19.75 13.81
C LEU A 117 -1.07 -20.72 13.13
N THR A 118 -0.56 -21.79 12.51
CA THR A 118 -1.37 -22.87 11.92
C THR A 118 -2.17 -23.60 12.99
N GLN A 119 -1.56 -23.93 14.13
CA GLN A 119 -2.26 -24.56 15.25
C GLN A 119 -3.38 -23.66 15.78
N LEU A 120 -3.07 -22.38 16.06
CA LEU A 120 -4.07 -21.40 16.50
C LEU A 120 -5.20 -21.25 15.48
N SER A 121 -4.88 -21.17 14.19
CA SER A 121 -5.86 -21.10 13.09
C SER A 121 -6.83 -22.28 13.14
N SER A 122 -6.33 -23.51 13.29
CA SER A 122 -7.15 -24.72 13.37
C SER A 122 -8.00 -24.80 14.64
N ASP A 123 -7.54 -24.19 15.72
CA ASP A 123 -8.23 -24.23 17.02
C ASP A 123 -9.32 -23.15 17.15
N ILE A 124 -9.21 -22.05 16.41
CA ILE A 124 -10.13 -20.89 16.53
C ILE A 124 -11.21 -20.86 15.44
N PHE A 125 -10.86 -21.19 14.19
CA PHE A 125 -11.77 -21.04 13.07
C PHE A 125 -12.64 -22.30 12.91
N LEU A 126 -13.94 -22.08 12.76
CA LEU A 126 -14.92 -23.15 12.53
C LEU A 126 -14.87 -23.69 11.10
N LEU A 127 -14.26 -22.93 10.19
CA LEU A 127 -14.06 -23.34 8.80
C LEU A 127 -12.66 -23.92 8.62
N ASP A 128 -12.57 -25.10 8.00
CA ASP A 128 -11.28 -25.70 7.62
C ASP A 128 -10.46 -24.78 6.72
N LYS A 129 -11.14 -23.99 5.89
CA LYS A 129 -10.55 -22.99 4.99
C LYS A 129 -11.45 -21.76 4.94
N PHE A 130 -10.82 -20.59 4.92
CA PHE A 130 -11.53 -19.33 4.67
C PHE A 130 -12.17 -19.33 3.29
N VAL A 131 -13.29 -18.63 3.18
CA VAL A 131 -13.95 -18.42 1.89
C VAL A 131 -13.53 -17.08 1.33
N LYS A 132 -13.01 -17.07 0.10
CA LYS A 132 -12.56 -15.85 -0.56
C LYS A 132 -13.69 -15.25 -1.37
N TYR A 133 -14.04 -14.00 -1.07
CA TYR A 133 -14.95 -13.18 -1.86
C TYR A 133 -14.21 -11.98 -2.48
N TYR A 134 -14.83 -11.41 -3.49
CA TYR A 134 -14.38 -10.20 -4.15
C TYR A 134 -15.54 -9.21 -4.15
N PHE A 135 -15.35 -8.09 -3.45
CA PHE A 135 -16.36 -7.05 -3.32
C PHE A 135 -15.96 -5.90 -4.22
N GLU A 136 -16.89 -5.47 -5.07
CA GLU A 136 -16.81 -4.22 -5.82
C GLU A 136 -17.77 -3.22 -5.20
N PHE A 137 -17.37 -1.95 -5.21
CA PHE A 137 -18.19 -0.83 -4.75
C PHE A 137 -18.49 0.06 -5.94
N SER A 138 -19.76 0.15 -6.29
CA SER A 138 -20.25 1.02 -7.36
C SER A 138 -20.45 2.44 -6.83
N PRO A 139 -20.44 3.49 -7.67
CA PRO A 139 -20.73 4.86 -7.21
C PRO A 139 -22.05 4.99 -6.43
N GLU A 140 -23.06 4.22 -6.81
CA GLU A 140 -24.36 4.12 -6.13
C GLU A 140 -24.23 3.69 -4.65
N ASP A 141 -23.17 2.96 -4.30
CA ASP A 141 -22.91 2.45 -2.94
C ASP A 141 -22.44 3.55 -1.96
N PHE A 142 -22.05 4.72 -2.46
CA PHE A 142 -21.47 5.79 -1.63
C PHE A 142 -21.82 7.21 -2.10
N GLU A 143 -22.61 7.39 -3.15
CA GLU A 143 -23.05 8.71 -3.63
C GLU A 143 -23.84 9.51 -2.58
N MET A 144 -24.46 8.82 -1.61
CA MET A 144 -25.24 9.40 -0.52
C MET A 144 -24.39 9.74 0.73
N ASN A 145 -23.09 9.41 0.73
CA ASN A 145 -22.20 9.71 1.85
C ASN A 145 -21.91 11.21 1.93
N GLN A 146 -21.43 11.68 3.09
CA GLN A 146 -21.09 13.10 3.28
C GLN A 146 -19.96 13.57 2.36
N GLU A 147 -18.99 12.69 2.09
CA GLU A 147 -17.83 12.90 1.22
C GLU A 147 -17.76 11.74 0.20
N PRO A 148 -18.58 11.72 -0.86
CA PRO A 148 -18.63 10.62 -1.83
C PRO A 148 -17.28 10.31 -2.49
N GLU A 149 -16.40 11.30 -2.62
CA GLU A 149 -15.05 11.15 -3.16
C GLU A 149 -14.17 10.16 -2.37
N LEU A 150 -14.50 9.91 -1.10
CA LEU A 150 -13.78 8.97 -0.23
C LEU A 150 -14.29 7.52 -0.35
N GLY A 151 -15.40 7.30 -1.06
CA GLY A 151 -15.96 5.98 -1.33
C GLY A 151 -16.83 5.42 -0.20
N SER A 152 -16.87 4.09 -0.10
CA SER A 152 -17.67 3.37 0.89
C SER A 152 -17.07 3.44 2.31
N THR A 153 -17.92 3.18 3.30
CA THR A 153 -17.58 3.17 4.73
C THR A 153 -17.33 1.76 5.27
N ILE A 154 -16.75 1.68 6.46
CA ILE A 154 -16.58 0.42 7.20
C ILE A 154 -17.95 -0.21 7.53
N GLU A 155 -18.93 0.62 7.89
CA GLU A 155 -20.30 0.16 8.15
C GLU A 155 -20.89 -0.58 6.93
N HIS A 156 -20.79 0.02 5.73
CA HIS A 156 -21.26 -0.63 4.51
C HIS A 156 -20.54 -1.97 4.29
N LEU A 157 -19.22 -2.02 4.46
CA LEU A 157 -18.47 -3.27 4.32
C LEU A 157 -18.93 -4.36 5.32
N ARG A 158 -19.25 -4.01 6.58
CA ARG A 158 -19.79 -4.95 7.56
C ARG A 158 -21.17 -5.48 7.15
N HIS A 159 -22.08 -4.60 6.73
CA HIS A 159 -23.39 -4.98 6.22
C HIS A 159 -23.28 -5.94 5.03
N LYS A 160 -22.50 -5.56 4.01
CA LYS A 160 -22.29 -6.36 2.80
C LYS A 160 -21.71 -7.74 3.13
N THR A 161 -20.78 -7.82 4.08
CA THR A 161 -20.21 -9.08 4.58
C THR A 161 -21.25 -9.93 5.32
N LEU A 162 -22.04 -9.32 6.21
CA LEU A 162 -23.06 -10.01 6.99
C LEU A 162 -24.18 -10.56 6.11
N ASP A 163 -24.66 -9.75 5.16
CA ASP A 163 -25.75 -10.12 4.26
C ASP A 163 -25.32 -11.27 3.35
N LEU A 164 -24.09 -11.20 2.81
CA LEU A 164 -23.52 -12.30 2.04
C LEU A 164 -23.38 -13.58 2.88
N PHE A 165 -22.94 -13.47 4.13
CA PHE A 165 -22.85 -14.63 5.02
C PHE A 165 -24.24 -15.24 5.28
N LYS A 166 -25.25 -14.43 5.62
CA LYS A 166 -26.63 -14.88 5.85
C LYS A 166 -27.25 -15.57 4.63
N GLN A 167 -26.86 -15.16 3.42
CA GLN A 167 -27.30 -15.78 2.17
C GLN A 167 -26.52 -17.05 1.81
N SER A 168 -25.39 -17.31 2.45
CA SER A 168 -24.54 -18.46 2.16
C SER A 168 -25.05 -19.76 2.81
N GLU A 169 -24.70 -20.91 2.22
CA GLU A 169 -24.97 -22.22 2.82
C GLU A 169 -24.28 -22.41 4.18
N ILE A 170 -23.14 -21.73 4.38
CA ILE A 170 -22.34 -21.78 5.61
C ILE A 170 -23.17 -21.32 6.82
N TYR A 171 -23.97 -20.27 6.65
CA TYR A 171 -24.86 -19.79 7.69
C TYR A 171 -25.88 -20.86 8.09
N THR A 172 -26.41 -21.63 7.15
CA THR A 172 -27.38 -22.69 7.45
C THR A 172 -26.79 -23.79 8.34
N HIS A 173 -25.50 -24.09 8.16
CA HIS A 173 -24.80 -25.13 8.93
C HIS A 173 -24.25 -24.65 10.27
N LEU A 174 -23.86 -23.38 10.38
CA LEU A 174 -23.18 -22.83 11.56
C LEU A 174 -24.06 -21.93 12.44
N HIS A 175 -25.28 -21.58 12.00
CA HIS A 175 -26.13 -20.66 12.75
C HIS A 175 -26.73 -21.30 14.00
N ASN A 176 -26.30 -20.81 15.16
CA ASN A 176 -26.80 -21.20 16.48
C ASN A 176 -27.98 -20.33 16.94
N LYS A 177 -29.08 -20.27 16.18
CA LYS A 177 -30.37 -19.61 16.54
C LYS A 177 -30.30 -18.12 16.97
N ARG A 178 -29.12 -17.51 17.04
CA ARG A 178 -28.87 -16.14 17.46
C ARG A 178 -28.94 -15.23 16.23
N ASN A 179 -29.74 -14.17 16.33
CA ASN A 179 -29.77 -13.14 15.31
C ASN A 179 -28.43 -12.40 15.26
N LEU A 180 -27.70 -12.57 14.16
CA LEU A 180 -26.45 -11.88 13.92
C LEU A 180 -26.69 -10.44 13.47
N THR A 181 -25.94 -9.52 14.05
CA THR A 181 -25.95 -8.10 13.71
C THR A 181 -24.58 -7.65 13.18
N ILE A 182 -24.45 -6.40 12.75
CA ILE A 182 -23.19 -5.89 12.19
C ILE A 182 -22.05 -5.86 13.20
N GLU A 183 -22.39 -5.82 14.49
CA GLU A 183 -21.46 -5.85 15.60
C GLU A 183 -20.73 -7.20 15.73
N ASP A 184 -21.36 -8.28 15.24
CA ASP A 184 -20.78 -9.63 15.23
C ASP A 184 -19.79 -9.84 14.08
N VAL A 185 -19.66 -8.86 13.15
CA VAL A 185 -18.68 -8.88 12.08
C VAL A 185 -17.43 -8.13 12.54
N LEU A 186 -16.29 -8.81 12.57
CA LEU A 186 -14.96 -8.23 12.82
C LEU A 186 -14.22 -8.06 11.48
N ILE A 187 -13.60 -6.89 11.28
CA ILE A 187 -12.84 -6.56 10.08
C ILE A 187 -11.40 -6.29 10.49
N PHE A 188 -10.45 -6.91 9.80
CA PHE A 188 -9.03 -6.66 9.96
C PHE A 188 -8.49 -5.99 8.70
N ASN A 189 -7.87 -4.82 8.84
CA ASN A 189 -7.31 -4.09 7.70
C ASN A 189 -6.11 -4.83 7.07
N ASN A 190 -5.52 -4.26 6.01
CA ASN A 190 -4.38 -4.87 5.32
C ASN A 190 -3.12 -5.02 6.21
N LYS A 191 -3.05 -4.30 7.34
CA LYS A 191 -1.99 -4.41 8.35
C LYS A 191 -2.30 -5.45 9.42
N ASN A 192 -3.41 -6.18 9.31
CA ASN A 192 -3.95 -7.12 10.29
C ASN A 192 -4.40 -6.47 11.61
N HIS A 193 -4.71 -5.17 11.59
CA HIS A 193 -5.30 -4.50 12.75
C HIS A 193 -6.82 -4.58 12.68
N MET A 194 -7.44 -4.93 13.80
CA MET A 194 -8.89 -4.89 13.92
C MET A 194 -9.38 -3.45 13.79
N VAL A 195 -10.30 -3.20 12.86
CA VAL A 195 -10.98 -1.91 12.75
C VAL A 195 -12.09 -1.89 13.80
N PRO A 196 -12.06 -0.97 14.79
CA PRO A 196 -13.09 -0.87 15.81
C PRO A 196 -14.45 -0.51 15.24
N GLN A 197 -15.53 -0.82 15.98
CA GLN A 197 -16.89 -0.40 15.61
C GLN A 197 -17.09 1.12 15.71
N THR A 198 -16.29 1.81 16.53
CA THR A 198 -16.30 3.27 16.62
C THR A 198 -15.86 3.96 15.32
N GLU A 199 -15.26 3.22 14.40
CA GLU A 199 -14.84 3.70 13.08
C GLU A 199 -15.81 3.27 11.96
N ASN A 200 -17.04 2.85 12.29
CA ASN A 200 -18.03 2.44 11.28
C ASN A 200 -18.33 3.56 10.26
N ASP A 201 -18.39 4.81 10.72
CA ASP A 201 -18.61 5.99 9.87
C ASP A 201 -17.36 6.38 9.06
N ASN A 202 -16.19 5.80 9.35
CA ASN A 202 -14.98 6.09 8.59
C ASN A 202 -15.00 5.39 7.22
N TYR A 203 -14.35 6.04 6.27
CA TYR A 203 -14.13 5.52 4.93
C TYR A 203 -13.07 4.41 4.91
N LEU A 204 -13.23 3.44 4.02
CA LEU A 204 -12.30 2.30 3.88
C LEU A 204 -10.85 2.77 3.70
N SER A 205 -10.64 3.79 2.87
CA SER A 205 -9.32 4.38 2.59
C SER A 205 -8.65 4.94 3.86
N LYS A 206 -9.42 5.58 4.74
CA LYS A 206 -8.92 6.12 6.03
C LYS A 206 -8.55 5.00 7.02
N CYS A 207 -9.15 3.82 6.91
CA CYS A 207 -8.86 2.67 7.77
C CYS A 207 -7.76 1.73 7.20
N HIS A 208 -6.97 2.19 6.24
CA HIS A 208 -5.94 1.39 5.55
C HIS A 208 -6.51 0.16 4.80
N ILE A 209 -7.68 0.34 4.19
CA ILE A 209 -8.29 -0.63 3.27
C ILE A 209 -8.36 0.03 1.90
N GLU A 210 -7.43 -0.33 1.04
CA GLU A 210 -7.28 0.24 -0.30
C GLU A 210 -7.73 -0.74 -1.39
N THR A 211 -7.94 -0.22 -2.59
CA THR A 211 -8.32 -1.01 -3.76
C THR A 211 -7.35 -2.18 -3.98
N GLY A 212 -7.91 -3.39 -4.17
CA GLY A 212 -7.14 -4.62 -4.42
C GLY A 212 -6.54 -5.26 -3.18
N ASN A 213 -6.71 -4.67 -1.98
CA ASN A 213 -6.24 -5.28 -0.74
C ASN A 213 -6.94 -6.61 -0.47
N VAL A 214 -6.26 -7.48 0.29
CA VAL A 214 -6.84 -8.72 0.82
C VAL A 214 -6.98 -8.56 2.31
N ILE A 215 -8.21 -8.48 2.80
CA ILE A 215 -8.51 -8.29 4.22
C ILE A 215 -9.21 -9.53 4.78
N ASP A 216 -9.08 -9.73 6.09
CA ASP A 216 -9.76 -10.80 6.78
C ASP A 216 -11.03 -10.26 7.45
N CYS A 217 -12.15 -10.94 7.23
CA CYS A 217 -13.41 -10.69 7.92
C CYS A 217 -13.80 -11.93 8.72
N VAL A 218 -14.10 -11.74 10.00
CA VAL A 218 -14.41 -12.82 10.93
C VAL A 218 -15.79 -12.58 11.52
N ILE A 219 -16.68 -13.55 11.41
CA ILE A 219 -18.03 -13.47 11.98
C ILE A 219 -18.09 -14.28 13.28
N LEU A 220 -18.64 -13.67 14.32
CA LEU A 220 -18.94 -14.30 15.60
C LEU A 220 -20.32 -14.97 15.50
N VAL A 221 -20.41 -16.30 15.66
CA VAL A 221 -21.68 -17.06 15.56
C VAL A 221 -22.11 -17.73 16.84
#